data_AF-A0A349WCV3-F1
#
_entry.id   AF-A0A349WCV3-F1
#
_cell.length_a   1.000
_cell.length_b   1.000
_cell.length_c   1.000
_cell.angle_alpha   90.00
_cell.angle_beta   90.00
_cell.angle_gamma   90.00
#
_symmetry.space_group_name_H-M   'P 1'
#
loop_
_entity.id
_entity.type
_entity.pdbx_description
1 polymer ?
#
loop_
_entity_poly.entity_id
_entity_poly.type
_entity_poly.pdbx_seq_one_letter_code
_entity_poly.pdbx_strand_id
1 'polypeptide(L)'
;MREVVRDNPQATLPELALAWSERMGRNAPSAVTMRAALKAAGLQRTRPKQQLARAKPQQPRTRYGYNALHRPSNASGIAGVLTDAEWALAQDLFEPEPGSRGRPATYSRRSVVEACCYVLRTGSSWRNLPTQIYPPWQSVQKAFVRWARQGKFEALHERLRQQWRQRVDRAEQPSEAIIDSQSNRGSPQGGTLGFDAGKKVQGRKRHLVVDTLGLLLAVVV
;
A
#
# COMPACT_ATOMS: atom_id res chain seq x y z
N MET A 1 -19.99 -48.84 -25.72
CA MET A 1 -19.38 -47.52 -26.01
C MET A 1 -20.16 -46.37 -25.37
N ARG A 2 -21.45 -46.17 -25.69
CA ARG A 2 -22.28 -45.11 -25.08
C ARG A 2 -22.38 -45.19 -23.56
N GLU A 3 -22.40 -46.40 -23.01
CA GLU A 3 -22.40 -46.62 -21.55
C GLU A 3 -21.07 -46.23 -20.90
N VAL A 4 -19.93 -46.67 -21.48
CA VAL A 4 -18.58 -46.30 -20.99
C VAL A 4 -18.39 -44.79 -20.90
N VAL A 5 -18.87 -44.04 -21.92
CA VAL A 5 -18.80 -42.57 -21.94
C VAL A 5 -19.79 -41.94 -20.97
N ARG A 6 -20.95 -42.57 -20.73
CA ARG A 6 -21.93 -42.09 -19.75
C ARG A 6 -21.38 -42.20 -18.33
N ASP A 7 -20.70 -43.30 -18.04
CA ASP A 7 -20.09 -43.57 -16.74
C ASP A 7 -18.87 -42.66 -16.51
N ASN A 8 -18.20 -42.21 -17.59
CA ASN A 8 -16.98 -41.39 -17.53
C ASN A 8 -17.01 -40.21 -18.52
N PRO A 9 -17.90 -39.22 -18.35
CA PRO A 9 -18.13 -38.18 -19.35
C PRO A 9 -16.96 -37.19 -19.52
N GLN A 10 -16.06 -37.10 -18.54
CA GLN A 10 -14.89 -36.21 -18.56
C GLN A 10 -13.58 -36.92 -18.91
N ALA A 11 -13.60 -38.25 -19.09
CA ALA A 11 -12.40 -39.05 -19.30
C ALA A 11 -11.69 -38.70 -20.61
N THR A 12 -10.37 -38.88 -20.62
CA THR A 12 -9.54 -38.72 -21.81
C THR A 12 -9.72 -39.89 -22.78
N LEU A 13 -9.27 -39.74 -24.03
CA LEU A 13 -9.38 -40.82 -25.03
C LEU A 13 -8.66 -42.11 -24.60
N PRO A 14 -7.45 -42.06 -24.00
CA PRO A 14 -6.80 -43.25 -23.45
C PRO A 14 -7.57 -43.88 -22.29
N GLU A 15 -8.13 -43.08 -21.38
CA GLU A 15 -8.94 -43.56 -20.26
C GLU A 15 -10.22 -44.26 -20.74
N LEU A 16 -10.91 -43.68 -21.74
CA LEU A 16 -12.08 -44.30 -22.35
C LEU A 16 -11.72 -45.60 -23.08
N ALA A 17 -10.52 -45.70 -23.66
CA ALA A 17 -10.05 -46.93 -24.29
C ALA A 17 -9.77 -48.04 -23.29
N LEU A 18 -9.22 -47.69 -22.13
CA LEU A 18 -8.98 -48.62 -21.03
C LEU A 18 -10.29 -49.07 -20.38
N ALA A 19 -11.19 -48.15 -20.06
CA ALA A 19 -12.51 -48.47 -19.51
C ALA A 19 -13.36 -49.33 -20.46
N TRP A 20 -13.21 -49.13 -21.78
CA TRP A 20 -13.84 -49.99 -22.78
C TRP A 20 -13.20 -51.38 -22.85
N SER A 21 -11.86 -51.45 -22.75
CA SER A 21 -11.08 -52.70 -22.72
C SER A 21 -11.52 -53.61 -21.57
N GLU A 22 -11.55 -53.06 -20.36
CA GLU A 22 -11.95 -53.75 -19.13
C GLU A 22 -13.37 -54.29 -19.21
N ARG A 23 -14.30 -53.48 -19.75
CA ARG A 23 -15.71 -53.87 -19.85
C ARG A 23 -15.98 -54.92 -20.93
N MET A 24 -15.23 -54.88 -22.03
CA MET A 24 -15.45 -55.79 -23.17
C MET A 24 -14.56 -57.05 -23.11
N GLY A 25 -13.64 -57.13 -22.15
CA GLY A 25 -12.68 -58.23 -22.02
C GLY A 25 -11.72 -58.34 -23.21
N ARG A 26 -11.37 -57.21 -23.84
CA ARG A 26 -10.54 -57.14 -25.06
C ARG A 26 -9.43 -56.12 -24.89
N ASN A 27 -8.38 -56.20 -25.70
CA ASN A 27 -7.28 -55.24 -25.66
C ASN A 27 -7.76 -53.80 -25.91
N ALA A 28 -7.15 -52.85 -25.20
CA ALA A 28 -7.46 -51.43 -25.34
C ALA A 28 -7.11 -50.94 -26.76
N PRO A 29 -8.08 -50.36 -27.49
CA PRO A 29 -7.81 -49.83 -28.82
C PRO A 29 -7.01 -48.54 -28.75
N SER A 30 -6.33 -48.19 -29.84
CA SER A 30 -5.60 -46.92 -29.94
C SER A 30 -6.55 -45.71 -29.76
N ALA A 31 -6.00 -44.56 -29.33
CA ALA A 31 -6.78 -43.33 -29.19
C ALA A 31 -7.43 -42.86 -30.51
N VAL A 32 -6.83 -43.19 -31.66
CA VAL A 32 -7.38 -42.89 -33.00
C VAL A 32 -8.59 -43.77 -33.27
N THR A 33 -8.48 -45.08 -33.00
CA THR A 33 -9.57 -46.04 -33.12
C THR A 33 -10.72 -45.69 -32.18
N MET A 34 -10.40 -45.30 -30.94
CA MET A 34 -11.36 -44.84 -29.94
C MET A 34 -12.12 -43.60 -30.43
N ARG A 35 -11.41 -42.61 -30.98
CA ARG A 35 -12.02 -41.41 -31.58
C ARG A 35 -12.95 -41.75 -32.74
N ALA A 36 -12.55 -42.66 -33.64
CA ALA A 36 -13.37 -43.10 -34.76
C ALA A 36 -14.65 -43.81 -34.27
N ALA A 37 -14.53 -44.68 -33.27
CA ALA A 37 -15.67 -45.39 -32.67
C ALA A 37 -16.64 -44.45 -31.93
N LEU A 38 -16.13 -43.44 -31.24
CA LEU A 38 -16.96 -42.40 -30.62
C LEU A 38 -17.75 -41.61 -31.68
N LYS A 39 -17.09 -41.23 -32.78
CA LYS A 39 -17.74 -40.56 -33.92
C LYS A 39 -18.83 -41.44 -34.56
N ALA A 40 -18.54 -42.71 -34.81
CA ALA A 40 -19.51 -43.68 -35.34
C ALA A 40 -20.71 -43.89 -34.40
N ALA A 41 -20.49 -43.80 -33.08
CA ALA A 41 -21.55 -43.87 -32.07
C ALA A 41 -22.37 -42.57 -31.93
N GLY A 42 -22.05 -41.51 -32.69
CA GLY A 42 -22.68 -40.20 -32.62
C GLY A 42 -22.27 -39.35 -31.41
N LEU A 43 -21.13 -39.67 -30.78
CA LEU A 43 -20.64 -38.96 -29.60
C LEU A 43 -19.57 -37.95 -30.00
N GLN A 44 -19.82 -36.68 -29.68
CA GLN A 44 -18.92 -35.58 -29.98
C GLN A 44 -18.46 -34.90 -28.69
N ARG A 45 -17.15 -34.63 -28.60
CA ARG A 45 -16.58 -33.86 -27.48
C ARG A 45 -16.84 -32.38 -27.72
N THR A 46 -17.56 -31.75 -26.81
CA THR A 46 -17.76 -30.29 -26.80
C THR A 46 -16.76 -29.64 -25.87
N ARG A 47 -16.03 -28.63 -26.36
CA ARG A 47 -15.21 -27.78 -25.48
C ARG A 47 -16.16 -26.92 -24.64
N PRO A 48 -16.00 -26.82 -23.31
CA PRO A 48 -16.79 -25.88 -22.53
C PRO A 48 -16.52 -24.47 -23.08
N LYS A 49 -17.59 -23.74 -23.42
CA LYS A 49 -17.49 -22.33 -23.79
C LYS A 49 -16.98 -21.60 -22.55
N GLN A 50 -15.75 -21.11 -22.60
CA GLN A 50 -15.28 -20.14 -21.61
C GLN A 50 -16.24 -18.96 -21.68
N GLN A 51 -17.04 -18.76 -20.63
CA GLN A 51 -17.70 -17.47 -20.44
C GLN A 51 -16.58 -16.47 -20.17
N LEU A 52 -16.20 -15.70 -21.20
CA LEU A 52 -15.42 -14.50 -21.01
C LEU A 52 -16.26 -13.58 -20.14
N ALA A 53 -15.95 -13.52 -18.85
CA ALA A 53 -16.58 -12.58 -17.94
C ALA A 53 -16.34 -11.19 -18.52
N ARG A 54 -17.43 -10.50 -18.91
CA ARG A 54 -17.35 -9.13 -19.40
C ARG A 54 -16.70 -8.31 -18.29
N ALA A 55 -15.55 -7.69 -18.59
CA ALA A 55 -14.89 -6.79 -17.65
C ALA A 55 -15.94 -5.78 -17.16
N LYS A 56 -16.04 -5.59 -15.85
CA LYS A 56 -16.93 -4.56 -15.28
C LYS A 56 -16.62 -3.24 -15.98
N PRO A 57 -17.64 -2.43 -16.34
CA PRO A 57 -17.39 -1.12 -16.91
C PRO A 57 -16.40 -0.40 -16.00
N GLN A 58 -15.25 0.00 -16.55
CA GLN A 58 -14.33 0.86 -15.82
C GLN A 58 -15.11 2.14 -15.49
N GLN A 59 -15.30 2.39 -14.20
CA GLN A 59 -15.79 3.69 -13.77
C GLN A 59 -14.89 4.77 -14.38
N PRO A 60 -15.43 5.92 -14.80
CA PRO A 60 -14.61 6.99 -15.33
C PRO A 60 -13.50 7.28 -14.33
N ARG A 61 -12.24 7.16 -14.78
CA ARG A 61 -11.07 7.36 -13.92
C ARG A 61 -11.22 8.74 -13.29
N THR A 62 -11.28 8.80 -11.97
CA THR A 62 -11.24 10.05 -11.24
C THR A 62 -9.85 10.63 -11.49
N ARG A 63 -9.70 11.42 -12.56
CA ARG A 63 -8.47 12.16 -12.80
C ARG A 63 -8.28 13.01 -11.56
N TYR A 64 -7.23 12.73 -10.80
CA TYR A 64 -6.78 13.66 -9.78
C TYR A 64 -6.36 14.94 -10.50
N GLY A 65 -7.31 15.85 -10.65
CA GLY A 65 -7.08 17.11 -11.34
C GLY A 65 -6.10 17.91 -10.50
N TYR A 66 -4.93 18.23 -11.04
CA TYR A 66 -4.09 19.31 -10.52
C TYR A 66 -4.88 20.62 -10.61
N ASN A 67 -5.73 20.87 -9.61
CA ASN A 67 -6.54 22.07 -9.46
C ASN A 67 -5.81 23.06 -8.53
N ALA A 68 -6.38 24.24 -8.32
CA ALA A 68 -5.77 25.28 -7.49
C ALA A 68 -5.46 24.81 -6.06
N LEU A 69 -6.23 23.86 -5.50
CA LEU A 69 -6.04 23.33 -4.14
C LEU A 69 -4.79 22.45 -4.00
N HIS A 70 -4.25 21.94 -5.13
CA HIS A 70 -3.01 21.15 -5.19
C HIS A 70 -1.76 21.99 -5.45
N ARG A 71 -1.92 23.31 -5.62
CA ARG A 71 -0.80 24.24 -5.66
C ARG A 71 -0.52 24.72 -4.23
N PRO A 72 0.76 24.81 -3.80
CA PRO A 72 1.09 25.49 -2.56
C PRO A 72 0.53 26.91 -2.60
N SER A 73 -0.32 27.25 -1.63
CA SER A 73 -0.96 28.56 -1.56
C SER A 73 0.02 29.66 -1.14
N ASN A 74 1.13 29.30 -0.50
CA ASN A 74 2.19 30.25 -0.20
C ASN A 74 3.23 30.30 -1.34
N ALA A 75 3.56 31.51 -1.77
CA ALA A 75 4.66 31.79 -2.71
C ALA A 75 6.01 31.94 -1.97
N SER A 76 6.12 31.42 -0.74
CA SER A 76 7.30 31.67 0.11
C SER A 76 8.59 31.04 -0.44
N GLY A 77 8.47 30.17 -1.45
CA GLY A 77 9.61 29.42 -2.02
C GLY A 77 10.16 28.36 -1.08
N ILE A 78 9.59 28.20 0.12
CA ILE A 78 10.05 27.24 1.12
C ILE A 78 9.38 25.90 0.89
N ALA A 79 10.19 24.85 0.73
CA ALA A 79 9.67 23.49 0.64
C ALA A 79 9.10 23.01 2.00
N GLY A 80 8.18 22.04 1.99
CA GLY A 80 7.55 21.52 3.22
C GLY A 80 6.25 22.23 3.63
N VAL A 81 5.65 22.97 2.69
CA VAL A 81 4.33 23.57 2.82
C VAL A 81 3.30 22.54 2.37
N LEU A 82 2.31 22.27 3.20
CA LEU A 82 1.18 21.40 2.82
C LEU A 82 0.31 22.17 1.84
N THR A 83 -0.14 21.51 0.78
CA THR A 83 -1.17 22.09 -0.10
C THR A 83 -2.48 22.26 0.69
N ASP A 84 -3.37 23.14 0.23
CA ASP A 84 -4.65 23.35 0.92
C ASP A 84 -5.49 22.06 0.95
N ALA A 85 -5.41 21.25 -0.12
CA ALA A 85 -6.04 19.94 -0.17
C ALA A 85 -5.46 18.95 0.88
N GLU A 86 -4.14 18.91 1.02
CA GLU A 86 -3.46 18.04 2.00
C GLU A 86 -3.76 18.48 3.43
N TRP A 87 -3.78 19.79 3.69
CA TRP A 87 -4.15 20.32 4.99
C TRP A 87 -5.62 20.02 5.32
N ALA A 88 -6.53 20.20 4.38
CA ALA A 88 -7.95 19.93 4.59
C ALA A 88 -8.23 18.48 5.00
N LEU A 89 -7.43 17.53 4.53
CA LEU A 89 -7.55 16.11 4.89
C LEU A 89 -7.11 15.76 6.30
N ALA A 90 -6.33 16.61 6.96
CA ALA A 90 -5.66 16.25 8.22
C ALA A 90 -5.75 17.32 9.31
N GLN A 91 -6.35 18.48 9.04
CA GLN A 91 -6.45 19.58 10.00
C GLN A 91 -7.11 19.18 11.32
N ASP A 92 -8.14 18.33 11.26
CA ASP A 92 -8.88 17.80 12.41
C ASP A 92 -7.97 17.03 13.38
N LEU A 93 -6.89 16.41 12.89
CA LEU A 93 -5.92 15.75 13.76
C LEU A 93 -5.24 16.73 14.71
N PHE A 94 -5.10 18.00 14.34
CA PHE A 94 -4.34 19.01 15.09
C PHE A 94 -5.23 20.00 15.83
N GLU A 95 -6.49 20.10 15.43
CA GLU A 95 -7.48 20.90 16.14
C GLU A 95 -7.89 20.23 17.45
N PRO A 96 -8.26 21.04 18.47
CA PRO A 96 -8.79 20.50 19.70
C PRO A 96 -10.23 20.02 19.48
N GLU A 97 -10.64 18.98 20.22
CA GLU A 97 -12.02 18.46 20.15
C GLU A 97 -13.04 19.58 20.45
N PRO A 98 -14.18 19.61 19.73
CA PRO A 98 -15.25 20.56 20.00
C PRO A 98 -15.67 20.52 21.48
N GLY A 99 -15.75 21.68 22.13
CA GLY A 99 -16.10 21.78 23.55
C GLY A 99 -14.96 21.51 24.53
N SER A 100 -13.74 21.26 24.04
CA SER A 100 -12.56 21.18 24.91
C SER A 100 -12.31 22.52 25.62
N ARG A 101 -12.00 22.43 26.92
CA ARG A 101 -11.66 23.58 27.75
C ARG A 101 -10.17 23.81 27.72
N GLY A 102 -9.74 25.06 27.59
CA GLY A 102 -8.33 25.43 27.64
C GLY A 102 -8.06 26.80 27.03
N ARG A 103 -6.82 27.26 27.15
CA ARG A 103 -6.38 28.50 26.49
C ARG A 103 -6.45 28.30 24.98
N PRO A 104 -7.11 29.21 24.23
CA PRO A 104 -7.12 29.17 22.78
C PRO A 104 -5.70 29.12 22.20
N ALA A 105 -5.55 28.46 21.05
CA ALA A 105 -4.26 28.41 20.37
C ALA A 105 -3.86 29.82 19.90
N THR A 106 -2.67 30.28 20.32
CA THR A 106 -2.13 31.57 19.86
C THR A 106 -1.74 31.56 18.38
N TYR A 107 -1.26 30.42 17.89
CA TYR A 107 -0.76 30.25 16.53
C TYR A 107 -1.63 29.26 15.75
N SER A 108 -1.78 29.51 14.45
CA SER A 108 -2.45 28.60 13.52
C SER A 108 -1.81 27.20 13.57
N ARG A 109 -2.65 26.16 13.65
CA ARG A 109 -2.19 24.76 13.66
C ARG A 109 -1.41 24.41 12.41
N ARG A 110 -1.89 24.87 11.26
CA ARG A 110 -1.21 24.69 9.97
C ARG A 110 0.22 25.21 10.01
N SER A 111 0.39 26.45 10.49
CA SER A 111 1.71 27.09 10.56
C SER A 111 2.69 26.33 11.48
N VAL A 112 2.19 25.77 12.59
CA VAL A 112 3.00 24.93 13.48
C VAL A 112 3.37 23.59 12.82
N VAL A 113 2.45 22.95 12.10
CA VAL A 113 2.71 21.69 11.38
C VAL A 113 3.72 21.91 10.26
N GLU A 114 3.54 22.97 9.45
CA GLU A 114 4.48 23.34 8.38
C GLU A 114 5.87 23.66 8.94
N ALA A 115 5.96 24.33 10.09
CA ALA A 115 7.23 24.56 10.78
C ALA A 115 7.92 23.24 11.19
N CYS A 116 7.15 22.25 11.65
CA CYS A 116 7.68 20.91 11.94
C CYS A 116 8.19 20.23 10.66
N CYS A 117 7.40 20.27 9.58
CA CYS A 117 7.79 19.72 8.27
C CYS A 117 9.06 20.39 7.73
N TYR A 118 9.21 21.71 7.90
CA TYR A 118 10.42 22.44 7.54
C TYR A 118 11.65 21.90 8.26
N VAL A 119 11.59 21.77 9.59
CA VAL A 119 12.69 21.25 10.41
C VAL A 119 13.05 19.83 10.01
N LEU A 120 12.05 18.95 9.85
CA LEU A 120 12.26 17.55 9.46
C LEU A 120 12.90 17.42 8.07
N ARG A 121 12.48 18.25 7.11
CA ARG A 121 12.97 18.22 5.74
C ARG A 121 14.37 18.82 5.60
N THR A 122 14.67 19.88 6.33
CA THR A 122 15.95 20.60 6.23
C THR A 122 17.02 20.07 7.17
N GLY A 123 16.63 19.36 8.23
CA GLY A 123 17.54 19.00 9.33
C GLY A 123 18.00 20.20 10.15
N SER A 124 17.38 21.38 9.97
CA SER A 124 17.76 22.59 10.69
C SER A 124 17.49 22.46 12.19
N SER A 125 18.33 23.09 13.01
CA SER A 125 18.06 23.14 14.45
C SER A 125 16.78 23.94 14.73
N TRP A 126 16.03 23.58 15.78
CA TRP A 126 14.82 24.33 16.16
C TRP A 126 15.09 25.83 16.34
N ARG A 127 16.25 26.20 16.89
CA ARG A 127 16.64 27.61 17.12
C ARG A 127 16.86 28.39 15.83
N ASN A 128 17.11 27.70 14.72
CA ASN A 128 17.29 28.28 13.38
C ASN A 128 15.99 28.31 12.57
N LEU A 129 14.85 28.05 13.20
CA LEU A 129 13.56 28.18 12.54
C LEU A 129 13.31 29.66 12.15
N PRO A 130 13.03 29.98 10.87
CA PRO A 130 12.79 31.35 10.43
C PRO A 130 11.58 31.99 11.15
N THR A 131 11.83 32.94 12.05
CA THR A 131 10.81 33.56 12.90
C THR A 131 9.91 34.56 12.16
N GLN A 132 10.33 35.03 10.97
CA GLN A 132 9.53 35.89 10.11
C GLN A 132 8.35 35.14 9.49
N ILE A 133 8.41 33.81 9.45
CA ILE A 133 7.46 32.95 8.72
C ILE A 133 6.74 32.02 9.69
N TYR A 134 7.47 31.48 10.68
CA TYR A 134 6.96 30.49 11.60
C TYR A 134 6.83 31.01 13.03
N PRO A 135 5.95 30.41 13.85
CA PRO A 135 5.86 30.71 15.27
C PRO A 135 7.19 30.49 15.99
N PRO A 136 7.39 31.09 17.18
CA PRO A 136 8.59 30.91 17.98
C PRO A 136 8.89 29.43 18.21
N TRP A 137 10.15 29.05 18.01
CA TRP A 137 10.57 27.65 17.98
C TRP A 137 10.21 26.87 19.25
N GLN A 138 10.14 27.52 20.42
CA GLN A 138 9.75 26.89 21.68
C GLN A 138 8.29 26.39 21.61
N SER A 139 7.42 27.18 21.01
CA SER A 139 6.00 26.83 20.84
C SER A 139 5.85 25.67 19.86
N VAL A 140 6.61 25.72 18.75
CA VAL A 140 6.61 24.65 17.74
C VAL A 140 7.15 23.36 18.32
N GLN A 141 8.31 23.39 18.98
CA GLN A 141 8.95 22.21 19.57
C GLN A 141 8.09 21.58 20.67
N LYS A 142 7.44 22.39 21.52
CA LYS A 142 6.50 21.89 22.53
C LYS A 142 5.28 21.22 21.89
N ALA A 143 4.74 21.80 20.81
CA ALA A 143 3.63 21.20 20.06
C ALA A 143 4.06 19.89 19.39
N PHE A 144 5.22 19.88 18.73
CA PHE A 144 5.80 18.71 18.08
C PHE A 144 5.93 17.54 19.04
N VAL A 145 6.60 17.73 20.19
CA VAL A 145 6.80 16.67 21.18
C VAL A 145 5.47 16.11 21.67
N ARG A 146 4.49 16.98 21.92
CA ARG A 146 3.15 16.55 22.36
C ARG A 146 2.43 15.75 21.28
N TRP A 147 2.43 16.23 20.03
CA TRP A 147 1.71 15.60 18.92
C TRP A 147 2.37 14.31 18.45
N ALA A 148 3.70 14.23 18.49
CA ALA A 148 4.45 13.00 18.23
C ALA A 148 4.10 11.92 19.26
N ARG A 149 4.04 12.26 20.56
CA ARG A 149 3.58 11.32 21.60
C ARG A 149 2.13 10.86 21.43
N GLN A 150 1.32 11.65 20.74
CA GLN A 150 -0.08 11.34 20.45
C GLN A 150 -0.27 10.54 19.15
N GLY A 151 0.81 10.22 18.41
CA GLY A 151 0.71 9.51 17.13
C GLY A 151 0.13 10.35 15.99
N LYS A 152 0.08 11.68 16.12
CA LYS A 152 -0.63 12.55 15.16
C LYS A 152 0.11 12.66 13.83
N PHE A 153 1.43 12.57 13.83
CA PHE A 153 2.22 12.63 12.60
C PHE A 153 2.11 11.34 11.80
N GLU A 154 2.00 10.20 12.48
CA GLU A 154 1.72 8.90 11.90
C GLU A 154 0.33 8.89 11.26
N ALA A 155 -0.69 9.42 11.96
CA ALA A 155 -2.02 9.59 11.39
C ALA A 155 -2.06 10.57 10.20
N LEU A 156 -1.32 11.68 10.26
CA LEU A 156 -1.15 12.59 9.13
C LEU A 156 -0.51 11.87 7.93
N HIS A 157 0.60 11.18 8.16
CA HIS A 157 1.30 10.42 7.13
C HIS A 157 0.38 9.38 6.47
N GLU A 158 -0.38 8.65 7.28
CA GLU A 158 -1.33 7.64 6.81
C GLU A 158 -2.39 8.23 5.87
N ARG A 159 -2.99 9.37 6.23
CA ARG A 159 -3.99 10.04 5.37
C ARG A 159 -3.40 10.53 4.06
N LEU A 160 -2.21 11.15 4.10
CA LEU A 160 -1.53 11.62 2.90
C LEU A 160 -1.10 10.45 1.99
N ARG A 161 -0.66 9.34 2.58
CA ARG A 161 -0.31 8.10 1.87
C ARG A 161 -1.53 7.51 1.16
N GLN A 162 -2.66 7.37 1.85
CA GLN A 162 -3.91 6.87 1.26
C GLN A 162 -4.37 7.76 0.10
N GLN A 163 -4.33 9.09 0.29
CA GLN A 163 -4.63 10.04 -0.76
C GLN A 163 -3.72 9.80 -1.97
N TRP A 164 -2.39 9.75 -1.77
CA TRP A 164 -1.45 9.52 -2.87
C TRP A 164 -1.73 8.21 -3.63
N ARG A 165 -2.06 7.13 -2.93
CA ARG A 165 -2.43 5.84 -3.54
C ARG A 165 -3.66 5.96 -4.43
N GLN A 166 -4.71 6.63 -3.94
CA GLN A 166 -5.89 6.92 -4.76
C GLN A 166 -5.54 7.74 -6.00
N ARG A 167 -4.63 8.74 -5.88
CA ARG A 167 -4.18 9.57 -7.03
C ARG A 167 -3.57 8.75 -8.18
N VAL A 168 -2.94 7.62 -7.86
CA VAL A 168 -2.29 6.72 -8.83
C VAL A 168 -3.13 5.48 -9.14
N ASP A 169 -4.45 5.55 -8.93
CA ASP A 169 -5.41 4.47 -9.18
C ASP A 169 -5.10 3.17 -8.41
N ARG A 170 -4.62 3.29 -7.16
CA ARG A 170 -4.39 2.17 -6.24
C ARG A 170 -5.34 2.23 -5.05
N ALA A 171 -5.66 1.05 -4.49
CA ALA A 171 -6.43 0.94 -3.25
C ALA A 171 -5.71 1.66 -2.10
N GLU A 172 -6.45 2.36 -1.23
CA GLU A 172 -5.94 3.09 -0.06
C GLU A 172 -5.04 2.23 0.81
N GLN A 173 -5.52 1.03 1.13
CA GLN A 173 -4.76 0.03 1.86
C GLN A 173 -3.96 -0.84 0.88
N PRO A 174 -2.64 -0.98 1.09
CA PRO A 174 -1.83 -1.85 0.27
C PRO A 174 -2.13 -3.32 0.58
N SER A 175 -2.10 -4.16 -0.46
CA SER A 175 -2.23 -5.61 -0.31
C SER A 175 -0.91 -6.28 0.08
N GLU A 176 0.21 -5.60 -0.15
CA GLU A 176 1.56 -6.12 0.03
C GLU A 176 2.47 -5.05 0.66
N ALA A 177 3.42 -5.51 1.46
CA ALA A 177 4.42 -4.66 2.11
C ALA A 177 5.81 -5.28 1.97
N ILE A 178 6.81 -4.43 1.77
CA ILE A 178 8.22 -4.80 1.68
C ILE A 178 8.90 -4.34 2.97
N ILE A 179 9.64 -5.24 3.61
CA ILE A 179 10.32 -4.99 4.88
C ILE A 179 11.83 -5.11 4.65
N ASP A 180 12.56 -4.10 5.10
CA ASP A 180 14.02 -4.17 5.19
C ASP A 180 14.50 -3.65 6.55
N SER A 181 15.73 -4.03 6.92
CA SER A 181 16.37 -3.52 8.12
C SER A 181 17.78 -3.01 7.83
N GLN A 182 18.11 -1.85 8.39
CA GLN A 182 19.43 -1.24 8.30
C GLN A 182 20.03 -1.05 9.68
N SER A 183 21.31 -1.39 9.82
CA SER A 183 22.05 -1.19 11.07
C SER A 183 23.02 -0.04 10.86
N ASN A 184 22.78 1.06 11.56
CA ASN A 184 23.58 2.27 11.47
C ASN A 184 24.53 2.32 12.65
N ARG A 185 25.81 2.60 12.38
CA ARG A 185 26.83 2.75 13.43
C ARG A 185 26.43 3.87 14.38
N GLY A 186 26.52 3.59 15.68
CA GLY A 186 26.22 4.58 16.71
C GLY A 186 27.30 5.65 16.81
N SER A 187 26.92 6.83 17.31
CA SER A 187 27.89 7.81 17.79
C SER A 187 28.11 7.63 19.30
N PRO A 188 29.23 8.12 19.86
CA PRO A 188 29.48 8.04 21.32
C PRO A 188 28.40 8.75 22.16
N GLN A 189 27.74 9.78 21.61
CA GLN A 189 26.64 10.50 22.26
C GLN A 189 25.26 9.87 21.98
N GLY A 190 25.21 8.74 21.28
CA GLY A 190 23.98 8.13 20.80
C GLY A 190 23.10 7.52 21.89
N GLY A 191 23.59 7.35 23.12
CA GLY A 191 22.90 6.59 24.18
C GLY A 191 23.06 5.08 23.99
N THR A 192 22.07 4.28 24.41
CA THR A 192 22.15 2.81 24.33
C THR A 192 22.29 2.34 22.88
N LEU A 193 23.25 1.44 22.66
CA LEU A 193 23.56 0.81 21.37
C LEU A 193 23.51 -0.72 21.52
N GLY A 194 23.13 -1.42 20.46
CA GLY A 194 23.25 -2.86 20.33
C GLY A 194 24.38 -3.27 19.39
N PHE A 195 24.62 -4.57 19.25
CA PHE A 195 25.54 -5.12 18.27
C PHE A 195 24.79 -6.01 17.27
N ASP A 196 24.81 -5.65 15.99
CA ASP A 196 24.31 -6.51 14.91
C ASP A 196 25.43 -7.44 14.46
N ALA A 197 25.36 -8.71 14.86
CA ALA A 197 26.38 -9.72 14.52
C ALA A 197 26.42 -10.04 13.01
N GLY A 198 25.28 -9.98 12.31
CA GLY A 198 25.22 -10.26 10.88
C GLY A 198 25.92 -9.18 10.05
N LYS A 199 25.78 -7.91 10.46
CA LYS A 199 26.45 -6.77 9.81
C LYS A 199 27.77 -6.39 10.46
N LYS A 200 28.10 -6.97 11.61
CA LYS A 200 29.23 -6.60 12.48
C LYS A 200 29.27 -5.11 12.79
N VAL A 201 28.10 -4.53 13.06
CA VAL A 201 27.93 -3.10 13.37
C VAL A 201 27.48 -2.94 14.80
N GLN A 202 28.26 -2.18 15.58
CA GLN A 202 27.80 -1.64 16.86
C GLN A 202 27.01 -0.37 16.61
N GLY A 203 25.72 -0.36 16.95
CA GLY A 203 24.84 0.72 16.56
C GLY A 203 23.37 0.49 16.86
N ARG A 204 22.52 1.12 16.04
CA ARG A 204 21.05 0.99 16.12
C ARG A 204 20.50 0.39 14.85
N LYS A 205 19.49 -0.46 14.99
CA LYS A 205 18.89 -1.17 13.88
C LYS A 205 17.50 -0.62 13.62
N ARG A 206 17.35 0.02 12.46
CA ARG A 206 16.05 0.49 11.99
C ARG A 206 15.42 -0.55 11.07
N HIS A 207 14.16 -0.85 11.32
CA HIS A 207 13.28 -1.63 10.46
C HIS A 207 12.32 -0.68 9.75
N LEU A 208 12.24 -0.81 8.43
CA LEU A 208 11.40 0.02 7.57
C LEU A 208 10.43 -0.91 6.84
N VAL A 209 9.15 -0.54 6.87
CA VAL A 209 8.10 -1.21 6.09
C VAL A 209 7.57 -0.19 5.10
N VAL A 210 7.55 -0.56 3.83
CA VAL A 210 7.00 0.26 2.74
C VAL A 210 5.98 -0.52 1.93
N ASP A 211 5.08 0.16 1.25
CA ASP A 211 4.19 -0.47 0.27
C ASP A 211 4.86 -0.66 -1.10
N THR A 212 4.12 -1.22 -2.06
CA THR A 212 4.57 -1.45 -3.44
C THR A 212 4.88 -0.17 -4.24
N LEU A 213 4.54 1.02 -3.73
CA LEU A 213 4.88 2.32 -4.31
C LEU A 213 6.07 2.97 -3.59
N GLY A 214 6.64 2.31 -2.58
CA GLY A 214 7.70 2.85 -1.74
C GLY A 214 7.22 3.82 -0.66
N LEU A 215 5.91 3.89 -0.39
CA LEU A 215 5.38 4.75 0.67
C LEU A 215 5.53 4.07 2.03
N LEU A 216 5.96 4.81 3.05
CA LEU A 216 6.19 4.28 4.39
C LEU A 216 4.90 3.79 5.06
N LEU A 217 4.95 2.60 5.66
CA LEU A 217 3.87 2.03 6.47
C LEU A 217 4.23 2.01 7.95
N ALA A 218 5.47 1.66 8.28
CA ALA A 218 5.95 1.64 9.65
C ALA A 218 7.48 1.82 9.71
N VAL A 219 7.94 2.40 10.82
CA VAL A 219 9.35 2.52 11.16
C VAL A 219 9.53 2.10 12.61
N VAL A 220 10.49 1.22 12.88
CA VAL A 220 10.90 0.83 14.24
C VAL A 220 12.42 0.95 14.32
N VAL A 221 12.96 1.44 15.44
CA VAL A 221 14.40 1.73 15.62
C VAL A 221 14.90 1.14 16.94
#